data_AF-A0A7W0FFN4-F1
#
_entry.id   AF-A0A7W0FFN4-F1
#
_cell.length_a   1.000
_cell.length_b   1.000
_cell.length_c   1.000
_cell.angle_alpha   90.00
_cell.angle_beta   90.00
_cell.angle_gamma   90.00
#
_symmetry.space_group_name_H-M   'P 1'
#
loop_
_entity.id
_entity.type
_entity.pdbx_description
1 polymer ?
#
loop_
_entity_poly.entity_id
_entity_poly.type
_entity_poly.pdbx_seq_one_letter_code
_entity_poly.pdbx_strand_id
1 'polypeptide(L)'
;MLVFNLVADPGGMVFSNFSYTLYGVVAGGKGWMQILIDHPELAQLDDVSRSAQTYALVLEAWKAHPFSIIVGAFKNWFDYLMPRGAGAFGFIRGIEAVSWANYAVRIVLSIFAGWGLVIAWKQRKQEPYSLMLWAAAGIFLSVPFVPPNDSNQMRVYAATVTILLAFSTIGLKSISGLVTKHQKEEFRPQESKPGAAILFGLTLATVTIGGVLLVKTLVKPHHLSPVGCPAGETQLVVRFTAGSMVKIGGVYEPQKFNVPLDSFVLHNEGYPDMHAALIQVVGDGAILARPLDLISMQYPLLMINKEDFIDSSGVYSLCVMPFEDEELTRRGWMEVQSYDIIQ
;
A
#
# COMPACT_ATOMS: atom_id res chain seq x y z
N MET A 1 6.56 -14.13 -9.93
CA MET A 1 5.35 -14.90 -10.34
C MET A 1 5.46 -16.37 -9.94
N LEU A 2 6.51 -17.10 -10.34
CA LEU A 2 6.62 -18.55 -10.07
C LEU A 2 6.62 -18.90 -8.56
N VAL A 3 7.41 -18.20 -7.75
CA VAL A 3 7.42 -18.38 -6.27
C VAL A 3 6.06 -18.05 -5.65
N PHE A 4 5.37 -17.02 -6.14
CA PHE A 4 4.05 -16.67 -5.62
C PHE A 4 3.03 -17.76 -5.95
N ASN A 5 2.95 -18.23 -7.20
CA ASN A 5 2.03 -19.31 -7.55
C ASN A 5 2.32 -20.60 -6.77
N LEU A 6 3.58 -20.82 -6.37
CA LEU A 6 3.97 -21.96 -5.53
C LEU A 6 3.65 -21.78 -4.05
N VAL A 7 3.59 -20.54 -3.54
CA VAL A 7 3.45 -20.25 -2.11
C VAL A 7 2.05 -19.77 -1.75
N ALA A 8 1.46 -18.90 -2.54
CA ALA A 8 0.15 -18.30 -2.30
C ALA A 8 -0.96 -19.36 -2.23
N ASP A 9 -2.04 -18.97 -1.57
CA ASP A 9 -3.23 -19.80 -1.46
C ASP A 9 -3.89 -20.01 -2.82
N PRO A 10 -4.51 -21.18 -3.05
CA PRO A 10 -5.27 -21.44 -4.28
C PRO A 10 -6.35 -20.37 -4.47
N GLY A 11 -6.22 -19.54 -5.51
CA GLY A 11 -7.13 -18.43 -5.81
C GLY A 11 -6.60 -17.04 -5.44
N GLY A 12 -5.48 -16.94 -4.71
CA GLY A 12 -4.84 -15.65 -4.46
C GLY A 12 -4.28 -15.02 -5.74
N MET A 13 -4.71 -13.80 -6.07
CA MET A 13 -4.13 -13.04 -7.20
C MET A 13 -3.07 -12.04 -6.73
N VAL A 14 -1.91 -12.07 -7.38
CA VAL A 14 -0.86 -11.06 -7.15
C VAL A 14 -1.38 -9.71 -7.66
N PHE A 15 -1.34 -8.69 -6.79
CA PHE A 15 -1.71 -7.32 -7.15
C PHE A 15 -3.12 -7.22 -7.76
N SER A 16 -4.14 -7.78 -7.12
CA SER A 16 -5.55 -7.65 -7.56
C SER A 16 -5.95 -6.20 -7.84
N ASN A 17 -5.40 -5.25 -7.08
CA ASN A 17 -5.60 -3.80 -7.22
C ASN A 17 -4.93 -3.18 -8.47
N PHE A 18 -4.00 -3.87 -9.13
CA PHE A 18 -3.34 -3.31 -10.32
C PHE A 18 -4.30 -3.13 -11.50
N SER A 19 -5.31 -3.98 -11.63
CA SER A 19 -6.30 -3.87 -12.71
C SER A 19 -7.07 -2.55 -12.64
N TYR A 20 -7.32 -2.03 -11.44
CA TYR A 20 -7.97 -0.74 -11.20
C TYR A 20 -7.11 0.42 -11.68
N THR A 21 -5.84 0.41 -11.27
CA THR A 21 -4.85 1.39 -11.71
C THR A 21 -4.73 1.38 -13.24
N LEU A 22 -4.62 0.20 -13.84
CA LEU A 22 -4.52 0.05 -15.28
C LEU A 22 -5.75 0.61 -16.00
N TYR A 23 -6.96 0.36 -15.49
CA TYR A 23 -8.18 0.98 -16.00
C TYR A 23 -8.12 2.50 -15.92
N GLY A 24 -7.72 3.05 -14.77
CA GLY A 24 -7.55 4.49 -14.59
C GLY A 24 -6.60 5.13 -15.61
N VAL A 25 -5.53 4.43 -15.98
CA VAL A 25 -4.58 4.88 -17.02
C VAL A 25 -5.21 4.81 -18.41
N VAL A 26 -5.86 3.70 -18.77
CA VAL A 26 -6.54 3.52 -20.06
C VAL A 26 -7.71 4.50 -20.21
N ALA A 27 -8.37 4.88 -19.12
CA ALA A 27 -9.41 5.90 -19.09
C ALA A 27 -8.87 7.35 -19.18
N GLY A 28 -7.59 7.54 -19.48
CA GLY A 28 -6.96 8.86 -19.66
C GLY A 28 -6.29 9.41 -18.40
N GLY A 29 -5.87 8.54 -17.48
CA GLY A 29 -5.24 8.95 -16.21
C GLY A 29 -6.24 9.58 -15.24
N LYS A 30 -7.48 9.08 -15.20
CA LYS A 30 -8.53 9.55 -14.26
C LYS A 30 -8.35 8.99 -12.84
N GLY A 31 -7.46 8.01 -12.70
CA GLY A 31 -7.08 7.38 -11.44
C GLY A 31 -7.83 6.08 -11.18
N TRP A 32 -7.31 5.29 -10.23
CA TRP A 32 -7.75 3.92 -9.98
C TRP A 32 -9.23 3.79 -9.58
N MET A 33 -9.81 4.82 -8.96
CA MET A 33 -11.21 4.85 -8.54
C MET A 33 -12.20 4.92 -9.70
N GLN A 34 -11.76 5.33 -10.89
CA GLN A 34 -12.63 5.55 -12.05
C GLN A 34 -13.43 4.29 -12.42
N ILE A 35 -12.84 3.11 -12.26
CA ILE A 35 -13.52 1.84 -12.57
C ILE A 35 -14.78 1.62 -11.72
N LEU A 36 -14.75 1.99 -10.44
CA LEU A 36 -15.91 1.83 -9.56
C LEU A 36 -16.97 2.92 -9.76
N ILE A 37 -16.59 4.03 -10.40
CA ILE A 37 -17.52 5.10 -10.80
C ILE A 37 -18.24 4.69 -12.09
N ASP A 38 -17.48 4.18 -13.08
CA ASP A 38 -18.02 3.76 -14.37
C ASP A 38 -18.80 2.44 -14.27
N HIS A 39 -18.34 1.54 -13.39
CA HIS A 39 -18.87 0.18 -13.20
C HIS A 39 -19.11 -0.14 -11.71
N PRO A 40 -20.14 0.48 -11.09
CA PRO A 40 -20.44 0.28 -9.67
C PRO A 40 -20.81 -1.17 -9.32
N GLU A 41 -21.26 -1.97 -10.30
CA GLU A 41 -21.57 -3.40 -10.15
C GLU A 41 -20.37 -4.22 -9.68
N LEU A 42 -19.15 -3.79 -10.02
CA LEU A 42 -17.93 -4.49 -9.61
C LEU A 42 -17.72 -4.46 -8.11
N ALA A 43 -18.28 -3.48 -7.39
CA ALA A 43 -18.11 -3.39 -5.93
C ALA A 43 -18.67 -4.61 -5.19
N GLN A 44 -19.63 -5.32 -5.79
CA GLN A 44 -20.33 -6.49 -5.23
C GLN A 44 -19.61 -7.81 -5.44
N LEU A 45 -18.56 -7.83 -6.26
CA LEU A 45 -17.85 -9.06 -6.62
C LEU A 45 -16.71 -9.34 -5.63
N ASP A 46 -16.42 -10.62 -5.46
CA ASP A 46 -15.21 -11.07 -4.76
C ASP A 46 -13.94 -10.57 -5.48
N ASP A 47 -12.83 -10.42 -4.75
CA ASP A 47 -11.59 -9.84 -5.26
C ASP A 47 -11.06 -10.48 -6.55
N VAL A 48 -11.25 -11.79 -6.70
CA VAL A 48 -10.73 -12.55 -7.83
C VAL A 48 -11.59 -12.29 -9.07
N SER A 49 -12.89 -12.51 -8.95
CA SER A 49 -13.86 -12.25 -10.04
C SER A 49 -13.84 -10.79 -10.46
N ARG A 50 -13.77 -9.89 -9.48
CA ARG A 50 -13.72 -8.45 -9.69
C ARG A 50 -12.50 -8.03 -10.50
N SER A 51 -11.31 -8.47 -10.10
CA SER A 51 -10.08 -8.12 -10.81
C SER A 51 -10.05 -8.72 -12.22
N ALA A 52 -10.56 -9.95 -12.41
CA ALA A 52 -10.70 -10.57 -13.72
C ALA A 52 -11.65 -9.80 -14.65
N GLN A 53 -12.82 -9.37 -14.16
CA GLN A 53 -13.76 -8.55 -14.91
C GLN A 53 -13.19 -7.17 -15.23
N THR A 54 -12.48 -6.54 -14.28
CA THR A 54 -11.80 -5.27 -14.54
C THR A 54 -10.82 -5.38 -15.71
N TYR A 55 -10.06 -6.48 -15.83
CA TYR A 55 -9.17 -6.66 -17.00
C TYR A 55 -9.92 -6.74 -18.32
N ALA A 56 -11.10 -7.35 -18.37
CA ALA A 56 -11.93 -7.36 -19.56
C ALA A 56 -12.36 -5.93 -19.94
N LEU A 57 -12.82 -5.15 -18.95
CA LEU A 57 -13.22 -3.75 -19.15
C LEU A 57 -12.05 -2.85 -19.56
N VAL A 58 -10.84 -3.10 -19.05
CA VAL A 58 -9.62 -2.42 -19.51
C VAL A 58 -9.42 -2.63 -21.01
N LEU A 59 -9.58 -3.85 -21.51
CA LEU A 59 -9.42 -4.16 -22.94
C LEU A 59 -10.50 -3.48 -23.78
N GLU A 60 -11.73 -3.42 -23.29
CA GLU A 60 -12.84 -2.72 -23.97
C GLU A 60 -12.60 -1.21 -24.02
N ALA A 61 -12.25 -0.60 -22.90
CA ALA A 61 -11.91 0.82 -22.82
C ALA A 61 -10.72 1.18 -23.73
N TRP A 62 -9.71 0.30 -23.79
CA TRP A 62 -8.55 0.52 -24.67
C TRP A 62 -8.94 0.43 -26.15
N LYS A 63 -9.78 -0.53 -26.53
CA LYS A 63 -10.30 -0.64 -27.91
C LYS A 63 -11.13 0.56 -28.31
N ALA A 64 -11.96 1.09 -27.39
CA ALA A 64 -12.78 2.26 -27.65
C ALA A 64 -11.94 3.54 -27.81
N HIS A 65 -10.89 3.70 -26.99
CA HIS A 65 -10.06 4.92 -26.96
C HIS A 65 -8.55 4.60 -26.89
N PRO A 66 -7.93 4.15 -28.00
CA PRO A 66 -6.55 3.66 -27.99
C PRO A 66 -5.50 4.69 -27.59
N PHE A 67 -5.77 5.98 -27.80
CA PHE A 67 -4.83 7.06 -27.46
C PHE A 67 -4.93 7.52 -25.99
N SER A 68 -5.99 7.15 -25.27
CA SER A 68 -6.17 7.57 -23.87
C SER A 68 -5.09 7.01 -22.95
N ILE A 69 -4.57 5.81 -23.23
CA ILE A 69 -3.42 5.24 -22.48
C ILE A 69 -2.17 6.12 -22.59
N ILE A 70 -1.93 6.73 -23.75
CA ILE A 70 -0.79 7.62 -23.98
C ILE A 70 -1.00 8.92 -23.20
N VAL A 71 -2.21 9.48 -23.25
CA VAL A 71 -2.58 10.67 -22.45
C VAL A 71 -2.40 10.40 -20.96
N GLY A 72 -2.88 9.24 -20.48
CA GLY A 72 -2.71 8.81 -19.10
C GLY A 72 -1.24 8.66 -18.71
N ALA A 73 -0.42 8.03 -19.56
CA ALA A 73 1.02 7.90 -19.34
C ALA A 73 1.73 9.26 -19.24
N PHE A 74 1.44 10.19 -20.15
CA PHE A 74 2.00 11.54 -20.10
C PHE A 74 1.57 12.31 -18.85
N LYS A 75 0.30 12.18 -18.45
CA LYS A 75 -0.19 12.76 -17.21
C LYS A 75 0.57 12.21 -16.00
N ASN A 76 0.79 10.90 -15.93
CA ASN A 76 1.52 10.27 -14.83
C ASN A 76 2.98 10.74 -14.77
N TRP A 77 3.66 10.86 -15.92
CA TRP A 77 5.01 11.44 -15.97
C TRP A 77 5.03 12.90 -15.55
N PHE A 78 4.05 13.69 -15.98
CA PHE A 78 3.94 15.07 -15.57
C PHE A 78 3.76 15.19 -14.05
N ASP A 79 2.84 14.41 -13.47
CA ASP A 79 2.60 14.38 -12.04
C ASP A 79 3.86 13.94 -11.27
N TYR A 80 4.59 12.95 -11.78
CA TYR A 80 5.84 12.46 -11.17
C TYR A 80 6.98 13.50 -11.21
N LEU A 81 7.17 14.17 -12.36
CA LEU A 81 8.29 15.10 -12.54
C LEU A 81 8.03 16.47 -11.93
N MET A 82 6.76 16.88 -11.85
CA MET A 82 6.41 18.17 -11.27
C MET A 82 6.47 18.11 -9.74
N PRO A 83 7.05 19.11 -9.06
CA PRO A 83 7.19 19.12 -7.60
C PRO A 83 5.86 19.32 -6.84
N ARG A 84 4.71 19.18 -7.49
CA ARG A 84 3.37 19.38 -6.93
C ARG A 84 2.83 18.08 -6.35
N GLY A 85 2.36 18.11 -5.10
CA GLY A 85 1.65 16.97 -4.48
C GLY A 85 2.44 15.66 -4.50
N ALA A 86 2.19 14.84 -5.52
CA ALA A 86 2.77 13.54 -5.80
C ALA A 86 3.93 13.58 -6.82
N GLY A 87 4.86 14.53 -6.68
CA GLY A 87 6.13 14.58 -7.44
C GLY A 87 7.23 13.67 -6.85
N ALA A 88 8.34 13.44 -7.54
CA ALA A 88 9.41 12.49 -7.18
C ALA A 88 9.89 12.53 -5.71
N PHE A 89 9.80 13.69 -5.04
CA PHE A 89 10.15 13.88 -3.62
C PHE A 89 8.93 14.12 -2.72
N GLY A 90 7.73 13.75 -3.18
CA GLY A 90 6.43 14.02 -2.59
C GLY A 90 5.95 12.97 -1.59
N PHE A 91 6.78 12.62 -0.62
CA PHE A 91 6.49 11.58 0.38
C PHE A 91 5.76 12.09 1.63
N ILE A 92 5.78 13.40 1.88
CA ILE A 92 5.12 14.04 3.04
C ILE A 92 3.71 14.46 2.66
N ARG A 93 2.74 14.16 3.55
CA ARG A 93 1.30 14.42 3.44
C ARG A 93 0.79 15.46 4.46
N GLY A 94 -0.45 15.89 4.28
CA GLY A 94 -1.14 16.80 5.20
C GLY A 94 -0.84 18.28 4.96
N ILE A 95 -1.19 19.12 5.92
CA ILE A 95 -1.03 20.59 5.85
C ILE A 95 0.44 20.97 5.63
N GLU A 96 1.37 20.19 6.18
CA GLU A 96 2.82 20.36 6.02
C GLU A 96 3.30 20.09 4.58
N ALA A 97 2.58 19.26 3.81
CA ALA A 97 2.88 19.01 2.40
C ALA A 97 2.63 20.23 1.51
N VAL A 98 1.73 21.12 1.93
CA VAL A 98 1.37 22.35 1.22
C VAL A 98 2.24 23.54 1.65
N SER A 99 3.10 23.35 2.66
CA SER A 99 4.02 24.41 3.07
C SER A 99 4.97 24.78 1.93
N TRP A 100 5.14 26.09 1.71
CA TRP A 100 6.03 26.62 0.68
C TRP A 100 7.48 26.15 0.87
N ALA A 101 7.90 25.94 2.12
CA ALA A 101 9.22 25.44 2.46
C ALA A 101 9.44 24.01 1.96
N ASN A 102 8.46 23.11 2.15
CA ASN A 102 8.51 21.75 1.63
C ASN A 102 8.57 21.76 0.10
N TYR A 103 7.74 22.59 -0.54
CA TYR A 103 7.75 22.77 -1.99
C TYR A 103 9.14 23.25 -2.51
N ALA A 104 9.75 24.21 -1.83
CA ALA A 104 11.09 24.71 -2.17
C ALA A 104 12.17 23.61 -2.02
N VAL A 105 12.15 22.84 -0.92
CA VAL A 105 13.08 21.72 -0.70
C VAL A 105 12.94 20.68 -1.81
N ARG A 106 11.71 20.32 -2.19
CA ARG A 106 11.45 19.37 -3.29
C ARG A 106 12.03 19.87 -4.62
N ILE A 107 11.87 21.15 -4.94
CA ILE A 107 12.47 21.75 -6.15
C ILE A 107 13.99 21.64 -6.10
N VAL A 108 14.62 22.01 -4.98
CA VAL A 108 16.09 21.96 -4.83
C VAL A 108 16.59 20.53 -4.99
N LEU A 109 15.95 19.55 -4.34
CA LEU A 109 16.29 18.13 -4.48
C LEU A 109 16.12 17.62 -5.90
N SER A 110 15.05 18.02 -6.60
CA SER A 110 14.82 17.69 -8.01
C SER A 110 15.88 18.27 -8.93
N ILE A 111 16.32 19.52 -8.70
CA ILE A 111 17.41 20.14 -9.47
C ILE A 111 18.70 19.36 -9.26
N PHE A 112 19.04 19.04 -8.01
CA PHE A 112 20.23 18.24 -7.71
C PHE A 112 20.14 16.83 -8.28
N ALA A 113 18.98 16.17 -8.22
CA ALA A 113 18.79 14.85 -8.81
C ALA A 113 18.93 14.90 -10.34
N GLY A 114 18.35 15.89 -11.01
CA GLY A 114 18.51 16.11 -12.44
C GLY A 114 19.96 16.34 -12.83
N TRP A 115 20.70 17.16 -12.07
CA TRP A 115 22.13 17.36 -12.29
C TRP A 115 22.94 16.07 -12.04
N GLY A 116 22.63 15.35 -10.97
CA GLY A 116 23.25 14.07 -10.66
C GLY A 116 23.03 13.03 -11.75
N LEU A 117 21.84 12.99 -12.35
CA LEU A 117 21.53 12.13 -13.49
C LEU A 117 22.38 12.48 -14.71
N VAL A 118 22.59 13.76 -15.01
CA VAL A 118 23.48 14.21 -16.09
C VAL A 118 24.93 13.78 -15.84
N ILE A 119 25.40 13.90 -14.59
CA ILE A 119 26.76 13.45 -14.21
C ILE A 119 26.89 11.93 -14.33
N ALA A 120 25.91 11.18 -13.83
CA ALA A 120 25.87 9.72 -13.97
C ALA A 120 25.88 9.30 -15.45
N TRP A 121 25.13 10.01 -16.31
CA TRP A 121 25.14 9.77 -17.74
C TRP A 121 26.51 10.00 -18.38
N LYS A 122 27.19 11.11 -18.03
CA LYS A 122 28.56 11.38 -18.49
C LYS A 122 29.55 10.32 -18.03
N GLN A 123 29.34 9.75 -16.84
CA GLN A 123 30.19 8.73 -16.24
C GLN A 123 29.65 7.30 -16.41
N ARG A 124 28.72 7.07 -17.36
CA ARG A 124 28.02 5.78 -17.53
C ARG A 124 28.90 4.55 -17.75
N LYS A 125 30.17 4.74 -18.10
CA LYS A 125 31.15 3.65 -18.28
C LYS A 125 31.80 3.22 -16.96
N GLN A 126 31.59 3.97 -15.88
CA GLN A 126 32.16 3.71 -14.56
C GLN A 126 31.09 3.16 -13.62
N GLU A 127 31.49 2.25 -12.74
CA GLU A 127 30.65 1.79 -11.63
C GLU A 127 30.71 2.82 -10.49
N PRO A 128 29.59 3.11 -9.79
CA PRO A 128 28.26 2.48 -9.87
C PRO A 128 27.28 3.19 -10.83
N TYR A 129 27.71 4.19 -11.62
CA TYR A 129 26.82 5.05 -12.40
C TYR A 129 25.96 4.29 -13.43
N SER A 130 26.52 3.25 -14.07
CA SER A 130 25.76 2.42 -15.01
C SER A 130 24.54 1.76 -14.33
N LEU A 131 24.73 1.17 -13.15
CA LEU A 131 23.64 0.57 -12.38
C LEU A 131 22.59 1.61 -11.97
N MET A 132 23.02 2.79 -11.53
CA MET A 132 22.11 3.87 -11.17
C MET A 132 21.26 4.34 -12.36
N LEU A 133 21.84 4.42 -13.56
CA LEU A 133 21.09 4.78 -14.77
C LEU A 133 20.05 3.72 -15.14
N TRP A 134 20.39 2.44 -15.02
CA TRP A 134 19.41 1.36 -15.21
C TRP A 134 18.29 1.42 -14.17
N ALA A 135 18.62 1.73 -12.92
CA ALA A 135 17.63 1.93 -11.88
C ALA A 135 16.73 3.13 -12.18
N ALA A 136 17.29 4.26 -12.63
CA ALA A 136 16.53 5.43 -13.07
C ALA A 136 15.61 5.13 -14.26
N ALA A 137 16.10 4.37 -15.25
CA ALA A 137 15.30 3.92 -16.37
C ALA A 137 14.14 3.03 -15.92
N GLY A 138 14.38 2.10 -15.00
CA GLY A 138 13.34 1.27 -14.40
C GLY A 138 12.26 2.08 -13.70
N ILE A 139 12.65 3.07 -12.88
CA ILE A 139 11.73 3.99 -12.21
C ILE A 139 10.92 4.79 -13.23
N PHE A 140 11.59 5.38 -14.23
CA PHE A 140 10.92 6.20 -15.23
C PHE A 140 9.94 5.41 -16.09
N LEU A 141 10.30 4.18 -16.48
CA LEU A 141 9.45 3.28 -17.25
C LEU A 141 8.28 2.72 -16.41
N SER A 142 8.37 2.70 -15.08
CA SER A 142 7.27 2.26 -14.22
C SER A 142 6.19 3.31 -14.03
N VAL A 143 6.50 4.62 -14.20
CA VAL A 143 5.56 5.74 -13.95
C VAL A 143 4.21 5.60 -14.68
N PRO A 144 4.15 5.25 -15.97
CA PRO A 144 2.87 5.07 -16.65
C PRO A 144 2.00 3.98 -16.05
N PHE A 145 2.60 2.92 -15.51
CA PHE A 145 1.90 1.73 -15.01
C PHE A 145 1.57 1.84 -13.52
N VAL A 146 2.32 2.66 -12.79
CA VAL A 146 2.15 2.88 -11.35
C VAL A 146 2.03 4.39 -11.13
N PRO A 147 0.84 4.99 -11.35
CA PRO A 147 0.64 6.42 -11.24
C PRO A 147 0.96 6.88 -9.81
N PRO A 148 1.72 7.97 -9.64
CA PRO A 148 2.12 8.42 -8.33
C PRO A 148 0.95 8.97 -7.52
N ASN A 149 -0.17 9.37 -8.13
CA ASN A 149 -1.31 9.91 -7.40
C ASN A 149 -2.27 8.83 -6.87
N ASP A 150 -2.25 7.63 -7.48
CA ASP A 150 -3.29 6.61 -7.29
C ASP A 150 -3.17 5.84 -5.97
N SER A 151 -1.98 5.65 -5.43
CA SER A 151 -1.77 4.80 -4.25
C SER A 151 -1.33 5.59 -3.03
N ASN A 152 -2.17 6.55 -2.64
CA ASN A 152 -1.86 7.45 -1.54
C ASN A 152 -0.57 8.29 -1.79
N GLN A 153 -0.51 8.99 -2.92
CA GLN A 153 0.70 9.68 -3.40
C GLN A 153 1.88 8.68 -3.60
N MET A 154 3.10 9.09 -3.25
CA MET A 154 4.35 8.38 -3.55
C MET A 154 4.61 7.08 -2.77
N ARG A 155 3.61 6.52 -2.07
CA ARG A 155 3.80 5.29 -1.27
C ARG A 155 4.39 4.14 -2.08
N VAL A 156 3.90 3.94 -3.30
CA VAL A 156 4.39 2.91 -4.24
C VAL A 156 5.81 3.17 -4.73
N TYR A 157 6.28 4.41 -4.63
CA TYR A 157 7.64 4.83 -5.00
C TYR A 157 8.60 4.90 -3.82
N ALA A 158 8.20 4.51 -2.60
CA ALA A 158 9.06 4.59 -1.41
C ALA A 158 10.41 3.86 -1.60
N ALA A 159 10.41 2.71 -2.27
CA ALA A 159 11.63 1.95 -2.58
C ALA A 159 12.60 2.71 -3.51
N THR A 160 12.13 3.72 -4.23
CA THR A 160 12.93 4.48 -5.20
C THR A 160 13.62 5.70 -4.57
N VAL A 161 13.24 6.08 -3.34
CA VAL A 161 13.72 7.31 -2.69
C VAL A 161 15.23 7.28 -2.48
N THR A 162 15.82 6.13 -2.18
CA THR A 162 17.26 5.97 -1.99
C THR A 162 18.04 6.28 -3.26
N ILE A 163 17.52 5.86 -4.42
CA ILE A 163 18.14 6.13 -5.73
C ILE A 163 18.03 7.62 -6.05
N LEU A 164 16.87 8.24 -5.80
CA LEU A 164 16.67 9.68 -6.00
C LEU A 164 17.62 10.51 -5.13
N LEU A 165 17.76 10.17 -3.85
CA LEU A 165 18.70 10.81 -2.94
C LEU A 165 20.17 10.59 -3.36
N ALA A 166 20.50 9.40 -3.89
CA ALA A 166 21.83 9.16 -4.44
C ALA A 166 22.12 10.09 -5.64
N PHE A 167 21.14 10.31 -6.53
CA PHE A 167 21.30 11.32 -7.58
C PHE A 167 21.43 12.73 -7.02
N SER A 168 20.61 13.12 -6.03
CA SER A 168 20.73 14.44 -5.41
C SER A 168 22.10 14.67 -4.75
N THR A 169 22.68 13.66 -4.09
CA THR A 169 24.01 13.78 -3.47
C THR A 169 25.13 13.84 -4.51
N ILE A 170 25.06 13.06 -5.60
CA ILE A 170 25.98 13.17 -6.74
C ILE A 170 25.90 14.57 -7.35
N GLY A 171 24.68 15.08 -7.54
CA GLY A 171 24.44 16.41 -8.09
C GLY A 171 25.03 17.51 -7.21
N LEU A 172 24.70 17.48 -5.91
CA LEU A 172 25.23 18.42 -4.92
C LEU A 172 26.76 18.38 -4.89
N LYS A 173 27.37 17.18 -4.79
CA LYS A 173 28.84 17.02 -4.79
C LYS A 173 29.47 17.61 -6.05
N SER A 174 28.87 17.38 -7.22
CA SER A 174 29.35 17.94 -8.47
C SER A 174 29.29 19.46 -8.50
N ILE A 175 28.23 20.07 -7.97
CA ILE A 175 28.07 21.53 -7.93
C ILE A 175 29.02 22.13 -6.90
N SER A 176 29.10 21.56 -5.69
CA SER A 176 30.04 22.00 -4.66
C SER A 176 31.50 21.89 -5.14
N GLY A 177 31.85 20.84 -5.88
CA GLY A 177 33.18 20.68 -6.48
C GLY A 177 33.51 21.69 -7.60
N LEU A 178 32.51 22.36 -8.19
CA LEU A 178 32.75 23.51 -9.07
C LEU A 178 33.09 24.77 -8.27
N VAL A 179 32.53 24.91 -7.06
CA VAL A 179 32.72 26.06 -6.19
C VAL A 179 34.02 25.93 -5.37
N THR A 180 34.32 24.73 -4.88
CA THR A 180 35.51 24.44 -4.09
C THR A 180 36.59 23.87 -5.01
N LYS A 181 37.66 24.65 -5.23
CA LYS A 181 38.79 24.30 -6.11
C LYS A 181 39.54 23.06 -5.58
N HIS A 182 39.09 21.88 -6.00
CA HIS A 182 39.76 20.58 -6.06
C HIS A 182 40.76 20.24 -4.93
N GLN A 183 40.29 19.68 -3.82
CA GLN A 183 41.02 18.57 -3.20
C GLN A 183 40.62 17.31 -3.94
N LYS A 184 41.49 16.85 -4.85
CA LYS A 184 41.41 15.48 -5.37
C LYS A 184 41.80 14.56 -4.22
N GLU A 185 40.85 14.15 -3.40
CA GLU A 185 41.04 12.93 -2.64
C GLU A 185 41.14 11.79 -3.66
N GLU A 186 42.33 11.20 -3.77
CA GLU A 186 42.51 9.94 -4.47
C GLU A 186 41.68 8.89 -3.73
N PHE A 187 40.43 8.72 -4.16
CA PHE A 187 39.62 7.60 -3.75
C PHE A 187 40.29 6.36 -4.32
N ARG A 188 41.14 5.71 -3.53
CA ARG A 188 41.67 4.39 -3.88
C ARG A 188 40.48 3.44 -3.81
N PRO A 189 39.98 2.93 -4.96
CA PRO A 189 38.93 1.93 -4.91
C PRO A 189 39.51 0.74 -4.15
N GLN A 190 39.01 0.51 -2.94
CA GLN A 190 39.31 -0.72 -2.22
C GLN A 190 38.68 -1.82 -3.06
N GLU A 191 39.51 -2.71 -3.62
CA GLU A 191 39.03 -3.85 -4.41
C GLU A 191 38.00 -4.60 -3.57
N SER A 192 36.72 -4.41 -3.90
CA SER A 192 35.64 -5.14 -3.25
C SER A 192 35.80 -6.59 -3.67
N LYS A 193 36.04 -7.50 -2.72
CA LYS A 193 36.08 -8.93 -3.03
C LYS A 193 34.66 -9.37 -3.43
N PRO A 194 34.35 -9.58 -4.72
CA PRO A 194 32.97 -9.82 -5.17
C PRO A 194 32.40 -11.11 -4.55
N GLY A 195 33.28 -12.07 -4.23
CA GLY A 195 32.88 -13.35 -3.62
C GLY A 195 32.13 -13.20 -2.30
N ALA A 196 32.49 -12.24 -1.45
CA ALA A 196 31.80 -12.04 -0.17
C ALA A 196 30.38 -11.50 -0.37
N ALA A 197 30.20 -10.53 -1.28
CA ALA A 197 28.90 -9.97 -1.61
C ALA A 197 27.99 -10.98 -2.31
N ILE A 198 28.55 -11.78 -3.23
CA ILE A 198 27.81 -12.85 -3.91
C ILE A 198 27.38 -13.92 -2.91
N LEU A 199 28.28 -14.37 -2.03
CA LEU A 199 27.96 -15.37 -1.00
C LEU A 199 26.86 -14.85 -0.06
N PHE A 200 26.97 -13.59 0.38
CA PHE A 200 25.95 -12.96 1.20
C PHE A 200 24.59 -12.90 0.48
N GLY A 201 24.59 -12.45 -0.78
CA GLY A 201 23.38 -12.38 -1.61
C GLY A 201 22.73 -13.75 -1.84
N LEU A 202 23.53 -14.78 -2.14
CA LEU A 202 23.04 -16.15 -2.30
C LEU A 202 22.51 -16.74 -1.00
N THR A 203 23.19 -16.48 0.12
CA THR A 203 22.74 -16.93 1.44
C THR A 203 21.40 -16.27 1.79
N LEU A 204 21.29 -14.97 1.60
CA LEU A 204 20.05 -14.23 1.86
C LEU A 204 18.91 -14.71 0.95
N ALA A 205 19.17 -14.91 -0.35
CA ALA A 205 18.19 -15.45 -1.28
C ALA A 205 17.74 -16.87 -0.90
N THR A 206 18.68 -17.72 -0.47
CA THR A 206 18.40 -19.10 -0.05
C THR A 206 17.59 -19.13 1.25
N VAL A 207 17.95 -18.31 2.24
CA VAL A 207 17.21 -18.22 3.51
C VAL A 207 15.80 -17.67 3.29
N THR A 208 15.65 -16.64 2.46
CA THR A 208 14.33 -16.03 2.21
C THR A 208 13.40 -16.95 1.41
N ILE A 209 13.88 -17.54 0.31
CA ILE A 209 13.07 -18.45 -0.51
C ILE A 209 12.88 -19.79 0.20
N GLY A 210 13.97 -20.37 0.71
CA GLY A 210 13.97 -21.66 1.40
C GLY A 210 13.15 -21.63 2.69
N GLY A 211 13.20 -20.54 3.46
CA GLY A 211 12.40 -20.39 4.69
C GLY A 211 10.89 -20.42 4.41
N VAL A 212 10.43 -19.73 3.37
CA VAL A 212 9.01 -19.74 2.99
C VAL A 212 8.56 -21.12 2.52
N LEU A 213 9.37 -21.81 1.71
CA LEU A 213 9.07 -23.18 1.26
C LEU A 213 9.06 -24.17 2.45
N LEU A 214 10.01 -24.03 3.37
CA LEU A 214 10.10 -24.84 4.57
C LEU A 214 8.84 -24.68 5.45
N VAL A 215 8.41 -23.44 5.71
CA VAL A 215 7.19 -23.16 6.46
C VAL A 215 5.97 -23.80 5.78
N LYS A 216 5.82 -23.63 4.46
CA LYS A 216 4.70 -24.21 3.70
C LYS A 216 4.68 -25.75 3.74
N THR A 217 5.84 -26.40 3.77
CA THR A 217 5.93 -27.87 3.78
C THR A 217 5.79 -28.47 5.17
N LEU A 218 6.27 -27.79 6.22
CA LEU A 218 6.30 -28.32 7.58
C LEU A 218 5.08 -27.93 8.41
N VAL A 219 4.49 -26.75 8.18
CA VAL A 219 3.34 -26.28 8.96
C VAL A 219 2.07 -26.93 8.41
N LYS A 220 1.45 -27.77 9.22
CA LYS A 220 0.12 -28.32 8.92
C LYS A 220 -0.96 -27.32 9.32
N PRO A 221 -1.99 -27.10 8.51
CA PRO A 221 -3.13 -26.26 8.89
C PRO A 221 -3.71 -26.77 10.21
N HIS A 222 -3.93 -25.87 11.17
CA HIS A 222 -4.65 -26.23 12.39
C HIS A 222 -6.14 -26.27 12.05
N HIS A 223 -6.78 -27.43 12.23
CA HIS A 223 -8.22 -27.53 12.06
C HIS A 223 -8.92 -26.86 13.24
N LEU A 224 -9.54 -25.71 12.97
CA LEU A 224 -10.38 -25.02 13.93
C LEU A 224 -11.76 -25.67 13.88
N SER A 225 -12.23 -26.18 15.02
CA SER A 225 -13.58 -26.73 15.14
C SER A 225 -14.58 -25.57 15.19
N PRO A 226 -15.61 -25.55 14.32
CA PRO A 226 -16.64 -24.54 14.40
C PRO A 226 -17.44 -24.69 15.71
N VAL A 227 -17.69 -23.57 16.37
CA VAL A 227 -18.57 -23.42 17.52
C VAL A 227 -19.93 -23.01 16.94
N GLY A 228 -21.00 -23.67 17.35
CA GLY A 228 -22.33 -23.38 16.82
C GLY A 228 -22.81 -22.00 17.23
N CYS A 229 -22.99 -21.09 16.27
CA CYS A 229 -23.67 -19.81 16.50
C CYS A 229 -25.21 -20.00 16.42
N PRO A 230 -25.98 -19.13 17.11
CA PRO A 230 -27.43 -19.07 16.96
C PRO A 230 -27.89 -18.89 15.50
N ALA A 231 -29.15 -19.23 15.22
CA ALA A 231 -29.72 -19.12 13.88
C ALA A 231 -29.74 -17.66 13.40
N GLY A 232 -29.11 -17.41 12.24
CA GLY A 232 -28.99 -16.07 11.65
C GLY A 232 -27.61 -15.42 11.85
N GLU A 233 -26.79 -15.97 12.74
CA GLU A 233 -25.44 -15.48 13.02
C GLU A 233 -24.40 -16.28 12.21
N THR A 234 -23.34 -15.58 11.78
CA THR A 234 -22.20 -16.20 11.10
C THR A 234 -21.07 -16.38 12.10
N GLN A 235 -20.44 -17.56 12.12
CA GLN A 235 -19.26 -17.79 12.95
C GLN A 235 -18.01 -17.24 12.27
N LEU A 236 -17.19 -16.51 13.02
CA LEU A 236 -15.82 -16.14 12.64
C LEU A 236 -14.85 -16.66 13.68
N VAL A 237 -13.65 -17.05 13.26
CA VAL A 237 -12.56 -17.35 14.22
C VAL A 237 -11.42 -16.40 13.95
N VAL A 238 -11.15 -15.51 14.88
CA VAL A 238 -10.20 -14.41 14.68
C VAL A 238 -9.11 -14.43 15.73
N ARG A 239 -7.95 -13.87 15.39
CA ARG A 239 -6.89 -13.61 16.37
C ARG A 239 -6.78 -12.12 16.64
N PHE A 240 -7.01 -11.72 17.89
CA PHE A 240 -6.74 -10.36 18.34
C PHE A 240 -5.36 -10.26 18.99
N THR A 241 -4.67 -9.17 18.70
CA THR A 241 -3.43 -8.80 19.38
C THR A 241 -3.62 -7.48 20.10
N ALA A 242 -2.93 -7.28 21.23
CA ALA A 242 -2.97 -6.02 21.95
C ALA A 242 -2.65 -4.84 21.00
N GLY A 243 -3.51 -3.81 21.01
CA GLY A 243 -3.40 -2.65 20.12
C GLY A 243 -3.92 -2.83 18.69
N SER A 244 -4.52 -3.98 18.33
CA SER A 244 -5.13 -4.18 17.00
C SER A 244 -6.55 -3.61 16.86
N MET A 245 -7.12 -3.09 17.94
CA MET A 245 -8.46 -2.54 17.99
C MET A 245 -8.42 -1.04 18.23
N VAL A 246 -9.37 -0.33 17.62
CA VAL A 246 -9.51 1.12 17.75
C VAL A 246 -10.80 1.42 18.48
N LYS A 247 -10.71 2.07 19.63
CA LYS A 247 -11.89 2.54 20.36
C LYS A 247 -12.25 3.94 19.88
N ILE A 248 -13.51 4.14 19.55
CA ILE A 248 -14.04 5.44 19.18
C ILE A 248 -14.57 6.14 20.44
N GLY A 249 -14.10 7.36 20.67
CA GLY A 249 -14.44 8.18 21.82
C GLY A 249 -13.81 7.77 23.15
N GLY A 250 -14.30 8.37 24.24
CA GLY A 250 -13.68 8.28 25.58
C GLY A 250 -12.42 9.13 25.79
N VAL A 251 -11.89 9.08 27.02
CA VAL A 251 -10.65 9.78 27.41
C VAL A 251 -9.45 9.04 26.81
N TYR A 252 -8.47 9.79 26.30
CA TYR A 252 -7.22 9.22 25.78
C TYR A 252 -6.50 8.41 26.87
N GLU A 253 -6.27 7.12 26.61
CA GLU A 253 -5.46 6.24 27.45
C GLU A 253 -4.15 5.89 26.69
N PRO A 254 -2.95 6.12 27.26
CA PRO A 254 -1.68 5.99 26.53
C PRO A 254 -1.37 4.59 25.97
N GLN A 255 -2.14 3.57 26.36
CA GLN A 255 -1.97 2.17 25.94
C GLN A 255 -3.09 1.67 25.03
N LYS A 256 -4.11 2.50 24.76
CA LYS A 256 -5.23 2.15 23.89
C LYS A 256 -5.31 3.15 22.75
N PHE A 257 -5.50 2.65 21.53
CA PHE A 257 -5.78 3.50 20.39
C PHE A 257 -7.21 4.03 20.51
N ASN A 258 -7.35 5.15 21.22
CA ASN A 258 -8.61 5.88 21.36
C ASN A 258 -8.62 7.04 20.34
N VAL A 259 -9.64 7.06 19.48
CA VAL A 259 -9.85 8.15 18.52
C VAL A 259 -11.09 8.92 18.96
N PRO A 260 -10.99 10.20 19.35
CA PRO A 260 -12.16 11.00 19.73
C PRO A 260 -13.22 10.96 18.62
N LEU A 261 -14.49 10.83 18.98
CA LEU A 261 -15.58 10.74 18.02
C LEU A 261 -15.57 11.95 17.06
N ASP A 262 -15.40 13.16 17.57
CA ASP A 262 -15.31 14.38 16.75
C ASP A 262 -14.15 14.32 15.74
N SER A 263 -13.01 13.74 16.14
CA SER A 263 -11.86 13.59 15.25
C SER A 263 -12.11 12.51 14.20
N PHE A 264 -12.79 11.42 14.55
CA PHE A 264 -13.21 10.38 13.62
C PHE A 264 -14.20 10.92 12.59
N VAL A 265 -15.19 11.70 13.04
CA VAL A 265 -16.15 12.40 12.16
C VAL A 265 -15.44 13.39 11.26
N LEU A 266 -14.47 14.15 11.76
CA LEU A 266 -13.82 15.18 10.94
C LEU A 266 -12.82 14.61 9.91
N HIS A 267 -12.11 13.53 10.23
CA HIS A 267 -10.96 13.06 9.45
C HIS A 267 -11.16 11.71 8.74
N ASN A 268 -12.31 11.07 8.88
CA ASN A 268 -12.57 9.83 8.16
C ASN A 268 -12.78 10.14 6.65
N GLU A 269 -11.68 10.10 5.89
CA GLU A 269 -11.60 10.28 4.41
C GLU A 269 -12.24 9.10 3.63
N GLY A 270 -13.29 8.50 4.16
CA GLY A 270 -14.05 7.43 3.50
C GLY A 270 -15.06 7.97 2.48
N TYR A 271 -15.79 7.05 1.85
CA TYR A 271 -16.92 7.42 0.98
C TYR A 271 -17.96 8.23 1.79
N PRO A 272 -18.43 9.40 1.30
CA PRO A 272 -19.36 10.25 2.05
C PRO A 272 -20.63 9.52 2.54
N ASP A 273 -21.15 8.60 1.73
CA ASP A 273 -22.35 7.82 2.06
C ASP A 273 -22.08 6.81 3.19
N MET A 274 -20.91 6.15 3.16
CA MET A 274 -20.46 5.26 4.22
C MET A 274 -20.18 6.04 5.51
N HIS A 275 -19.67 7.27 5.39
CA HIS A 275 -19.31 8.09 6.52
C HIS A 275 -20.53 8.39 7.40
N ALA A 276 -21.66 8.77 6.81
CA ALA A 276 -22.89 9.04 7.54
C ALA A 276 -23.45 7.79 8.23
N ALA A 277 -23.58 6.68 7.51
CA ALA A 277 -24.10 5.43 8.05
C ALA A 277 -23.19 4.87 9.17
N LEU A 278 -21.87 4.90 8.96
CA LEU A 278 -20.91 4.40 9.94
C LEU A 278 -20.90 5.26 11.21
N ILE A 279 -20.97 6.59 11.11
CA ILE A 279 -21.05 7.46 12.29
C ILE A 279 -22.29 7.16 13.12
N GLN A 280 -23.43 6.94 12.45
CA GLN A 280 -24.69 6.65 13.12
C GLN A 280 -24.63 5.34 13.92
N VAL A 281 -23.91 4.35 13.42
CA VAL A 281 -23.82 3.01 14.02
C VAL A 281 -22.70 2.89 15.05
N VAL A 282 -21.55 3.51 14.82
CA VAL A 282 -20.37 3.37 15.69
C VAL A 282 -20.55 4.13 17.00
N GLY A 283 -21.15 5.33 17.00
CA GLY A 283 -21.41 6.07 18.25
C GLY A 283 -20.17 6.29 19.16
N ASP A 284 -20.40 6.72 20.41
CA ASP A 284 -19.34 6.88 21.41
C ASP A 284 -19.10 5.58 22.19
N GLY A 285 -17.88 5.07 22.11
CA GLY A 285 -17.41 3.90 22.84
C GLY A 285 -17.35 2.60 22.05
N ALA A 286 -17.81 2.56 20.80
CA ALA A 286 -17.65 1.37 19.98
C ALA A 286 -16.19 1.09 19.65
N ILE A 287 -15.92 -0.17 19.36
CA ILE A 287 -14.59 -0.68 19.08
C ILE A 287 -14.59 -1.22 17.67
N LEU A 288 -13.70 -0.70 16.83
CA LEU A 288 -13.54 -1.12 15.45
C LEU A 288 -12.35 -2.06 15.34
N ALA A 289 -12.55 -3.15 14.61
CA ALA A 289 -11.50 -4.12 14.33
C ALA A 289 -11.60 -4.62 12.89
N ARG A 290 -10.46 -5.00 12.31
CA ARG A 290 -10.41 -5.67 11.00
C ARG A 290 -9.50 -6.90 11.05
N PRO A 291 -9.88 -7.93 11.82
CA PRO A 291 -9.08 -9.13 11.92
C PRO A 291 -9.16 -9.97 10.64
N LEU A 292 -8.26 -10.95 10.52
CA LEU A 292 -8.41 -12.05 9.57
C LEU A 292 -9.30 -13.12 10.19
N ASP A 293 -10.39 -13.48 9.53
CA ASP A 293 -11.14 -14.69 9.86
C ASP A 293 -10.35 -15.91 9.37
N LEU A 294 -9.96 -16.76 10.31
CA LEU A 294 -9.16 -17.95 10.09
C LEU A 294 -9.97 -19.09 9.45
N ILE A 295 -11.31 -18.99 9.39
CA ILE A 295 -12.16 -19.95 8.68
C ILE A 295 -12.27 -19.55 7.20
N SER A 296 -12.81 -18.37 6.90
CA SER A 296 -13.04 -17.93 5.52
C SER A 296 -11.83 -17.30 4.84
N MET A 297 -10.77 -16.97 5.60
CA MET A 297 -9.60 -16.22 5.14
C MET A 297 -9.93 -14.81 4.62
N GLN A 298 -11.03 -14.22 5.10
CA GLN A 298 -11.47 -12.86 4.76
C GLN A 298 -11.14 -11.85 5.88
N TYR A 299 -11.14 -10.56 5.54
CA TYR A 299 -10.91 -9.46 6.49
C TYR A 299 -12.20 -8.68 6.77
N PRO A 300 -13.13 -9.24 7.58
CA PRO A 300 -14.37 -8.55 7.91
C PRO A 300 -14.10 -7.26 8.68
N LEU A 301 -14.98 -6.28 8.50
CA LEU A 301 -14.97 -5.06 9.30
C LEU A 301 -15.92 -5.28 10.48
N LEU A 302 -15.36 -5.32 11.69
CA LEU A 302 -16.11 -5.64 12.89
C LEU A 302 -16.34 -4.38 13.72
N MET A 303 -17.57 -4.26 14.21
CA MET A 303 -17.93 -3.37 15.29
C MET A 303 -18.24 -4.21 16.52
N ILE A 304 -17.53 -3.93 17.62
CA ILE A 304 -17.68 -4.59 18.91
C ILE A 304 -18.27 -3.55 19.87
N ASN A 305 -19.33 -3.94 20.58
CA ASN A 305 -19.99 -3.10 21.54
C ASN A 305 -19.06 -2.74 22.72
N LYS A 306 -19.29 -1.56 23.31
CA LYS A 306 -18.42 -0.95 24.33
C LYS A 306 -18.15 -1.84 25.54
N GLU A 307 -19.15 -2.63 25.93
CA GLU A 307 -19.12 -3.49 27.11
C GLU A 307 -18.23 -4.72 26.93
N ASP A 308 -17.89 -5.04 25.67
CA ASP A 308 -17.22 -6.27 25.23
C ASP A 308 -15.77 -6.04 24.81
N PHE A 309 -15.08 -5.07 25.43
CA PHE A 309 -13.70 -4.79 25.07
C PHE A 309 -12.77 -5.98 25.37
N ILE A 310 -12.19 -6.53 24.31
CA ILE A 310 -11.26 -7.64 24.36
C ILE A 310 -9.86 -7.12 24.71
N ASP A 311 -9.45 -7.12 25.98
CA ASP A 311 -8.12 -6.61 26.37
C ASP A 311 -7.00 -7.66 26.21
N SER A 312 -7.35 -8.94 26.08
CA SER A 312 -6.39 -10.04 25.96
C SER A 312 -6.05 -10.37 24.50
N SER A 313 -4.76 -10.60 24.23
CA SER A 313 -4.36 -11.22 22.96
C SER A 313 -4.74 -12.71 23.00
N GLY A 314 -5.34 -13.23 21.92
CA GLY A 314 -5.84 -14.61 21.88
C GLY A 314 -6.57 -14.94 20.59
N VAL A 315 -7.01 -16.19 20.48
CA VAL A 315 -7.89 -16.65 19.40
C VAL A 315 -9.32 -16.70 19.93
N TYR A 316 -10.23 -16.05 19.22
CA TYR A 316 -11.62 -15.87 19.61
C TYR A 316 -12.54 -16.48 18.57
N SER A 317 -13.59 -17.16 19.02
CA SER A 317 -14.76 -17.49 18.20
C SER A 317 -15.76 -16.37 18.38
N LEU A 318 -16.12 -15.70 17.29
CA LEU A 318 -17.14 -14.65 17.29
C LEU A 318 -18.39 -15.17 16.60
N CYS A 319 -19.55 -14.78 17.10
CA CYS A 319 -20.78 -14.85 16.34
C CYS A 319 -21.20 -13.43 15.94
N VAL A 320 -21.38 -13.24 14.63
CA VAL A 320 -21.59 -11.91 14.05
C VAL A 320 -22.85 -11.88 13.21
N MET A 321 -23.46 -10.69 13.12
CA MET A 321 -24.57 -10.41 12.22
C MET A 321 -24.25 -9.22 11.31
N PRO A 322 -24.75 -9.22 10.06
CA PRO A 322 -24.72 -8.02 9.21
C PRO A 322 -25.57 -6.92 9.85
N PHE A 323 -25.23 -5.66 9.55
CA PHE A 323 -26.04 -4.52 9.98
C PHE A 323 -27.39 -4.46 9.24
N GLU A 324 -28.39 -3.85 9.87
CA GLU A 324 -29.66 -3.55 9.19
C GLU A 324 -29.47 -2.55 8.05
N ASP A 325 -28.46 -1.68 8.16
CA ASP A 325 -28.09 -0.75 7.10
C ASP A 325 -27.45 -1.49 5.91
N GLU A 326 -28.10 -1.39 4.74
CA GLU A 326 -27.70 -2.08 3.52
C GLU A 326 -26.31 -1.63 3.02
N GLU A 327 -25.94 -0.36 3.23
CA GLU A 327 -24.63 0.16 2.80
C GLU A 327 -23.50 -0.45 3.64
N LEU A 328 -23.69 -0.52 4.96
CA LEU A 328 -22.71 -1.15 5.85
C LEU A 328 -22.54 -2.64 5.52
N THR A 329 -23.65 -3.36 5.36
CA THR A 329 -23.63 -4.78 5.00
C THR A 329 -22.98 -5.02 3.64
N ARG A 330 -23.29 -4.19 2.64
CA ARG A 330 -22.65 -4.23 1.31
C ARG A 330 -21.13 -4.05 1.38
N ARG A 331 -20.64 -3.30 2.37
CA ARG A 331 -19.21 -3.05 2.60
C ARG A 331 -18.55 -4.10 3.50
N GLY A 332 -19.29 -5.10 3.94
CA GLY A 332 -18.79 -6.19 4.79
C GLY A 332 -18.59 -5.80 6.25
N TRP A 333 -19.31 -4.77 6.72
CA TRP A 333 -19.40 -4.47 8.15
C TRP A 333 -20.30 -5.48 8.84
N MET A 334 -19.88 -5.96 9.99
CA MET A 334 -20.62 -6.87 10.84
C MET A 334 -20.57 -6.42 12.30
N GLU A 335 -21.66 -6.65 13.01
CA GLU A 335 -21.75 -6.43 14.45
C GLU A 335 -21.45 -7.75 15.20
N VAL A 336 -20.57 -7.67 16.19
CA VAL A 336 -20.28 -8.80 17.08
C VAL A 336 -21.37 -8.93 18.13
N GLN A 337 -22.07 -10.07 18.13
CA GLN A 337 -23.16 -10.36 19.06
C GLN A 337 -22.65 -11.09 20.31
N SER A 338 -21.70 -12.00 20.13
CA SER A 338 -21.06 -12.75 21.21
C SER A 338 -19.67 -13.23 20.81
N TYR A 339 -18.86 -13.55 21.82
CA TYR A 339 -17.53 -14.10 21.61
C TYR A 339 -17.10 -15.05 22.72
N ASP A 340 -16.29 -16.04 22.36
CA ASP A 340 -15.67 -17.00 23.27
C ASP A 340 -14.16 -17.07 23.01
N ILE A 341 -13.37 -17.18 24.08
CA ILE A 341 -11.92 -17.41 23.98
C ILE A 341 -11.66 -18.88 23.69
N ILE A 342 -10.96 -19.17 22.60
CA ILE A 342 -10.56 -20.52 22.22
C ILE A 342 -9.14 -20.84 22.76
N GLN A 343 -8.20 -19.89 22.66
CA GLN A 343 -6.78 -20.06 23.02
C GLN A 343 -6.10 -18.76 23.47
#